data_AF-A0ABD0N049-F1
#
_entry.id   AF-A0ABD0N049-F1
#
_cell.length_a   1.000
_cell.length_b   1.000
_cell.length_c   1.000
_cell.angle_alpha   90.00
_cell.angle_beta   90.00
_cell.angle_gamma   90.00
#
_symmetry.space_group_name_H-M   'P 1'
#
loop_
_entity.id
_entity.type
_entity.pdbx_description
1 polymer ?
#
loop_
_entity_poly.entity_id
_entity_poly.type
_entity_poly.pdbx_seq_one_letter_code
_entity_poly.pdbx_strand_id
1 'polypeptide(L)' 'DHKAAVEFPLDMALNSVDDQYEGCRENMINKVETDYLQDELNKLSVFKTAWDE' A
#
# COMPACT_ATOMS: atom_id res chain seq x y z
N ASP A 1 28.28 -2.85 25.23
CA ASP A 1 27.71 -1.79 24.37
C ASP A 1 26.47 -2.29 23.63
N HIS A 2 25.32 -2.12 24.26
CA HIS A 2 24.04 -2.23 23.56
C HIS A 2 23.87 -0.92 22.79
N LYS A 3 24.23 -0.92 21.50
CA LYS A 3 23.78 0.13 20.58
C LYS A 3 22.29 0.30 20.82
N ALA A 4 21.87 1.46 21.32
CA ALA A 4 20.47 1.77 21.55
C ALA A 4 19.73 1.56 20.23
N ALA A 5 18.95 0.48 20.15
CA ALA A 5 17.97 0.34 19.09
C ALA A 5 17.05 1.55 19.20
N VAL A 6 16.74 2.20 18.08
CA VAL A 6 15.62 3.14 18.06
C VAL A 6 14.39 2.32 18.41
N GLU A 7 13.88 2.52 19.62
CA GLU A 7 12.70 1.82 20.10
C GLU A 7 11.49 2.50 19.46
N PHE A 8 10.81 1.76 18.57
CA PHE A 8 9.57 2.20 17.95
C PHE A 8 8.41 1.63 18.78
N PRO A 9 7.75 2.43 19.63
CA PRO A 9 6.65 1.94 20.45
C PRO A 9 5.48 1.53 19.55
N LEU A 10 4.77 0.47 19.94
CA LEU A 10 3.53 0.09 19.28
C LEU A 10 2.46 1.15 19.55
N ASP A 11 1.67 1.47 18.52
CA ASP A 11 0.56 2.41 18.60
C ASP A 11 -0.65 1.89 17.78
N MET A 12 -1.65 2.77 17.62
CA MET A 12 -2.86 2.45 16.85
C MET A 12 -2.72 2.74 15.35
N ALA A 13 -1.51 3.06 14.85
CA ALA A 13 -1.21 3.34 13.45
C ALA A 13 -2.12 4.38 12.80
N LEU A 14 -2.42 5.50 13.50
CA LEU A 14 -3.41 6.51 13.07
C LEU A 14 -3.11 7.17 11.71
N ASN A 15 -1.87 7.08 11.22
CA ASN A 15 -1.47 7.63 9.92
C ASN A 15 -1.41 6.57 8.81
N SER A 16 -1.80 5.32 9.11
CA SER A 16 -1.82 4.23 8.14
C SER A 16 -3.03 4.36 7.21
N VAL A 17 -2.88 3.84 5.99
CA VAL A 17 -4.01 3.58 5.10
C VAL A 17 -4.47 2.14 5.38
N ASP A 18 -5.59 1.99 6.08
CA ASP A 18 -6.14 0.71 6.55
C ASP A 18 -7.58 0.46 6.04
N ASP A 19 -7.81 0.84 4.77
CA ASP A 19 -9.13 0.79 4.14
C ASP A 19 -9.69 -0.64 4.08
N GLN A 20 -10.92 -0.81 4.57
CA GLN A 20 -11.65 -2.07 4.56
C GLN A 20 -12.49 -2.26 3.28
N TYR A 21 -12.65 -1.21 2.49
CA TYR A 21 -13.47 -1.16 1.28
C TYR A 21 -14.95 -1.55 1.49
N GLU A 22 -15.46 -1.39 2.70
CA GLU A 22 -16.86 -1.69 3.03
C GLU A 22 -17.80 -0.74 2.27
N GLY A 23 -18.76 -1.30 1.53
CA GLY A 23 -19.73 -0.53 0.73
C GLY A 23 -19.18 0.07 -0.58
N CYS A 24 -17.87 -0.02 -0.85
CA CYS A 24 -17.25 0.53 -2.06
C CYS A 24 -16.41 -0.47 -2.87
N ARG A 25 -16.33 -1.72 -2.43
CA ARG A 25 -15.51 -2.78 -3.05
C ARG A 25 -15.65 -2.88 -4.57
N GLU A 26 -16.86 -2.95 -5.10
CA GLU A 26 -17.09 -3.12 -6.55
C GLU A 26 -16.57 -1.92 -7.34
N ASN A 27 -16.80 -0.71 -6.83
CA ASN A 27 -16.29 0.51 -7.44
C ASN A 27 -14.75 0.57 -7.39
N MET A 28 -14.15 0.09 -6.30
CA MET A 28 -12.70 0.04 -6.18
C MET A 28 -12.09 -0.96 -7.17
N ILE A 29 -12.69 -2.14 -7.35
CA ILE A 29 -12.24 -3.11 -8.37
C ILE A 29 -12.22 -2.46 -9.76
N ASN A 30 -13.32 -1.80 -10.15
CA ASN A 30 -13.39 -1.13 -11.44
C ASN A 30 -12.25 -0.09 -11.61
N LYS A 31 -11.96 0.71 -10.57
CA LYS A 31 -10.89 1.71 -10.62
C LYS A 31 -9.49 1.10 -10.64
N VAL A 32 -9.27 0.00 -9.92
CA VAL A 32 -8.00 -0.72 -9.94
C VAL A 32 -7.71 -1.25 -11.34
N GLU A 33 -8.72 -1.84 -11.99
CA GLU A 33 -8.59 -2.42 -13.32
C GLU A 33 -8.42 -1.35 -14.42
N THR A 34 -9.12 -0.21 -14.33
CA THR A 34 -9.08 0.80 -15.39
C THR A 34 -7.98 1.84 -15.23
N ASP A 35 -7.63 2.20 -13.98
CA ASP A 35 -6.84 3.41 -13.71
C ASP A 35 -5.61 3.11 -12.83
N TYR A 36 -5.83 2.62 -11.61
CA TYR A 36 -4.80 2.66 -10.57
C TYR A 36 -3.65 1.69 -10.81
N LEU A 37 -3.95 0.44 -11.21
CA LEU A 37 -2.89 -0.53 -11.43
C LEU A 37 -1.93 -0.08 -12.55
N GLN A 38 -2.48 0.42 -13.66
CA GLN A 38 -1.67 0.90 -14.77
C GLN A 38 -0.81 2.10 -14.36
N ASP A 39 -1.37 3.03 -13.59
CA ASP A 39 -0.65 4.20 -13.08
C ASP A 39 0.50 3.81 -12.13
N GLU A 40 0.26 2.87 -11.21
CA GLU A 40 1.28 2.38 -10.27
C GLU A 40 2.42 1.63 -10.98
N LEU A 41 2.08 0.74 -11.93
CA LEU A 41 3.06 0.03 -12.76
C LEU A 41 3.93 1.00 -13.59
N ASN A 42 3.37 2.13 -14.02
CA ASN A 42 4.11 3.14 -14.78
C ASN A 42 4.95 4.06 -13.90
N LYS A 43 4.50 4.35 -12.68
CA LYS A 43 5.17 5.28 -11.75
C LYS A 43 6.39 4.66 -11.06
N LEU A 44 6.28 3.39 -10.66
CA LEU A 44 7.30 2.75 -9.82
C LEU A 44 7.81 1.48 -10.50
N SER A 45 9.03 1.54 -11.05
CA SER A 45 9.67 0.39 -11.70
C SER A 45 9.80 -0.81 -10.75
N VAL A 46 10.09 -0.56 -9.47
CA VAL A 46 10.20 -1.62 -8.45
C VAL A 46 8.85 -2.30 -8.23
N PHE A 47 7.75 -1.54 -8.20
CA PHE A 47 6.42 -2.11 -8.08
C PHE A 47 6.09 -2.98 -9.29
N LYS A 48 6.37 -2.48 -10.51
CA LYS A 48 6.20 -3.23 -11.73
C LYS A 48 6.99 -4.54 -11.75
N THR A 49 8.28 -4.49 -11.39
CA THR A 49 9.11 -5.69 -11.32
C THR A 49 8.55 -6.71 -10.33
N ALA A 50 8.12 -6.28 -9.13
CA ALA A 50 7.53 -7.17 -8.14
C ALA A 50 6.15 -7.73 -8.55
N TRP A 51 5.41 -7.03 -9.40
CA TRP A 51 4.12 -7.47 -9.92
C TRP A 51 4.23 -8.48 -11.07
N ASP A 52 5.30 -8.38 -11.88
CA ASP A 52 5.56 -9.28 -13.02
C ASP A 52 6.22 -10.61 -12.60
N GLU A 53 6.71 -10.75 -11.35
CA GLU A 53 7.30 -11.96 -10.75
C GLU A 53 6.25 -12.99 -10.30
#